data_AF-A0A812U9Z3-F1
#
_entry.id   AF-A0A812U9Z3-F1
#
_cell.length_a   1.000
_cell.length_b   1.000
_cell.length_c   1.000
_cell.angle_alpha   90.00
_cell.angle_beta   90.00
_cell.angle_gamma   90.00
#
_symmetry.space_group_name_H-M   'P 1'
#
loop_
_entity.id
_entity.type
_entity.pdbx_description
1 polymer ?
#
loop_
_entity_poly.entity_id
_entity_poly.type
_entity_poly.pdbx_seq_one_letter_code
_entity_poly.pdbx_strand_id
1 'polypeptide(L)'
;MNFMGLLVVPSYLVMYKLPRWQLRAGFWLAMTLVGAASGPLGLSFCVSVFIFAAPVIFDLRLSAWPGFLAWMEGQGFKRFLARCELRGCLDDVKPEKTLFAFHPHGAVCFGFTVNGIFDSKFVSKSAKIAFLIDDFLRNGNPIFRLLCDTYSTRSWEMSTADKSTVHKLMSQGANVALALGGFEEATVCETGKNRVVLKSRKGIIKYCLQHGYRIHPVYSFGEDETYSFMPGLMSFRLWLNQFKIPAVAFFGDLMTPCLPRRQARMLTVVGEAIQCPQIPAPTQEDVDLWHARYEKALTSTFQQWKAEAGRPHAELEVF
;
A
#
# COMPACT_ATOMS: atom_id res chain seq x y z
N MET A 1 3.60 -3.19 -38.89
CA MET A 1 2.70 -2.44 -37.99
C MET A 1 1.61 -3.39 -37.51
N ASN A 2 1.73 -3.93 -36.30
CA ASN A 2 0.77 -4.88 -35.73
C ASN A 2 -0.35 -4.15 -34.98
N PHE A 3 -1.57 -4.32 -35.45
CA PHE A 3 -2.82 -3.69 -34.98
C PHE A 3 -3.49 -4.43 -33.79
N MET A 4 -2.72 -5.08 -32.91
CA MET A 4 -3.27 -5.86 -31.77
C MET A 4 -3.25 -5.15 -30.41
N GLY A 5 -2.88 -3.87 -30.35
CA GLY A 5 -2.75 -3.13 -29.08
C GLY A 5 -4.00 -2.34 -28.62
N LEU A 6 -5.04 -2.23 -29.44
CA LEU A 6 -6.11 -1.23 -29.24
C LEU A 6 -7.50 -1.78 -28.89
N LEU A 7 -7.67 -3.11 -28.78
CA LEU A 7 -8.96 -3.73 -28.44
C LEU A 7 -9.05 -4.29 -27.01
N VAL A 8 -7.98 -4.20 -26.22
CA VAL A 8 -7.92 -4.79 -24.87
C VAL A 8 -8.48 -3.85 -23.79
N VAL A 9 -8.67 -2.56 -24.06
CA VAL A 9 -9.14 -1.61 -23.03
C VAL A 9 -10.68 -1.50 -22.91
N PRO A 10 -11.48 -1.56 -24.00
CA PRO A 10 -12.93 -1.46 -23.88
C PRO A 10 -13.64 -2.72 -23.35
N SER A 11 -13.01 -3.90 -23.43
CA SER A 11 -13.64 -5.18 -23.08
C SER A 11 -13.67 -5.48 -21.58
N TYR A 12 -12.76 -4.90 -20.78
CA TYR A 12 -12.70 -5.16 -19.33
C TYR A 12 -13.77 -4.41 -18.54
N LEU A 13 -14.21 -3.25 -19.01
CA LEU A 13 -15.28 -2.47 -18.39
C LEU A 13 -16.64 -3.20 -18.48
N VAL A 14 -16.84 -4.05 -19.48
CA VAL A 14 -18.07 -4.84 -19.65
C VAL A 14 -18.13 -6.00 -18.64
N MET A 15 -16.98 -6.59 -18.29
CA MET A 15 -16.92 -7.70 -17.31
C MET A 15 -17.38 -7.29 -15.91
N TYR A 16 -17.31 -5.99 -15.57
CA TYR A 16 -17.67 -5.49 -14.24
C TYR A 16 -19.19 -5.43 -13.97
N LYS A 17 -20.02 -5.48 -15.02
CA LYS A 17 -21.49 -5.40 -14.90
C LYS A 17 -22.21 -6.75 -15.02
N LEU A 18 -21.48 -7.83 -15.28
CA LEU A 18 -22.10 -9.15 -15.52
C LEU A 18 -22.16 -9.97 -14.21
N PRO A 19 -23.29 -10.66 -13.94
CA PRO A 19 -23.39 -11.67 -12.91
C PRO A 19 -22.25 -12.70 -13.00
N ARG A 20 -21.68 -13.10 -11.86
CA ARG A 20 -20.50 -13.99 -11.77
C ARG A 20 -20.65 -15.32 -12.51
N TRP A 21 -21.88 -15.83 -12.65
CA TRP A 21 -22.13 -17.06 -13.41
C TRP A 21 -21.92 -16.88 -14.91
N GLN A 22 -22.15 -15.68 -15.46
CA GLN A 22 -21.90 -15.36 -16.87
C GLN A 22 -20.40 -15.25 -17.16
N LEU A 23 -19.62 -14.71 -16.22
CA LEU A 23 -18.15 -14.71 -16.30
C LEU A 23 -17.59 -16.13 -16.24
N ARG A 24 -18.14 -17.00 -15.37
CA ARG A 24 -17.76 -18.42 -15.28
C ARG A 24 -18.11 -19.17 -16.57
N ALA A 25 -19.30 -18.96 -17.13
CA ALA A 25 -19.71 -19.57 -18.39
C ALA A 25 -18.85 -19.09 -19.58
N GLY A 26 -18.56 -17.79 -19.66
CA GLY A 26 -17.68 -17.21 -20.67
C GLY A 26 -16.24 -17.73 -20.57
N PHE A 27 -15.72 -17.91 -19.35
CA PHE A 27 -14.40 -18.52 -19.13
C PHE A 27 -14.36 -19.97 -19.61
N TRP A 28 -15.34 -20.80 -19.25
CA TRP A 28 -15.41 -22.18 -19.74
C TRP A 28 -15.54 -22.27 -21.26
N LEU A 29 -16.36 -21.40 -21.86
CA LEU A 29 -16.52 -21.33 -23.31
C LEU A 29 -15.22 -20.93 -24.01
N ALA A 30 -14.52 -19.89 -23.51
CA ALA A 30 -13.24 -19.45 -24.05
C ALA A 30 -12.14 -20.52 -23.88
N MET A 31 -12.07 -21.18 -22.73
CA MET A 31 -11.11 -22.26 -22.47
C MET A 31 -11.36 -23.49 -23.37
N THR A 32 -12.63 -23.80 -23.63
CA THR A 32 -13.02 -24.91 -24.51
C THR A 32 -12.67 -24.59 -25.97
N LEU A 33 -12.93 -23.36 -26.42
CA LEU A 33 -12.63 -22.90 -27.79
C LEU A 33 -11.12 -22.78 -28.03
N VAL A 34 -10.35 -22.24 -27.09
CA VAL A 34 -8.88 -22.11 -27.22
C VAL A 34 -8.21 -23.49 -27.10
N GLY A 35 -8.64 -24.32 -26.14
CA GLY A 35 -8.13 -25.68 -25.97
C GLY A 35 -8.40 -26.59 -27.17
N ALA A 36 -9.53 -26.41 -27.87
CA ALA A 36 -9.84 -27.14 -29.11
C ALA A 36 -9.02 -26.65 -30.33
N ALA A 37 -8.56 -25.39 -30.31
CA ALA A 37 -7.97 -24.74 -31.49
C ALA A 37 -6.43 -24.72 -31.50
N SER A 38 -5.75 -25.10 -30.42
CA SER A 38 -4.32 -24.85 -30.30
C SER A 38 -3.57 -26.01 -29.63
N GLY A 39 -2.58 -26.55 -30.35
CA GLY A 39 -1.70 -27.64 -29.90
C GLY A 39 -0.86 -27.30 -28.65
N PRO A 40 0.32 -27.90 -28.43
CA PRO A 40 1.05 -27.82 -27.16
C PRO A 40 1.31 -26.40 -26.60
N LEU A 41 1.50 -25.39 -27.45
CA LEU A 41 1.66 -23.98 -27.07
C LEU A 41 0.35 -23.34 -26.59
N GLY A 42 -0.77 -23.75 -27.16
CA GLY A 42 -2.12 -23.36 -26.75
C GLY A 42 -2.49 -23.89 -25.38
N LEU A 43 -2.12 -25.15 -25.11
CA LEU A 43 -2.28 -25.75 -23.78
C LEU A 43 -1.45 -25.01 -22.72
N SER A 44 -0.21 -24.60 -23.04
CA SER A 44 0.62 -23.78 -22.14
C SER A 44 0.00 -22.41 -21.85
N PHE A 45 -0.54 -21.73 -22.87
CA PHE A 45 -1.28 -20.47 -22.69
C PHE A 45 -2.54 -20.67 -21.84
N CYS A 46 -3.35 -21.68 -22.14
CA CYS A 46 -4.52 -22.09 -21.36
C CYS A 46 -4.18 -22.42 -19.91
N VAL A 47 -3.08 -23.13 -19.65
CA VAL A 47 -2.61 -23.44 -18.29
C VAL A 47 -2.15 -22.17 -17.58
N SER A 48 -1.44 -21.26 -18.26
CA SER A 48 -1.03 -19.98 -17.66
C SER A 48 -2.25 -19.11 -17.32
N VAL A 49 -3.21 -18.96 -18.25
CA VAL A 49 -4.45 -18.24 -18.02
C VAL A 49 -5.28 -18.92 -16.93
N PHE A 50 -5.31 -20.25 -16.86
CA PHE A 50 -5.99 -20.98 -15.79
C PHE A 50 -5.33 -20.76 -14.43
N ILE A 51 -4.00 -20.82 -14.34
CA ILE A 51 -3.24 -20.55 -13.10
C ILE A 51 -3.48 -19.12 -12.60
N PHE A 52 -3.57 -18.13 -13.51
CA PHE A 52 -3.73 -16.73 -13.13
C PHE A 52 -5.20 -16.26 -13.01
N ALA A 53 -6.12 -16.84 -13.78
CA ALA A 53 -7.53 -16.43 -13.82
C ALA A 53 -8.46 -17.36 -13.02
N ALA A 54 -8.15 -18.65 -12.85
CA ALA A 54 -8.99 -19.55 -12.06
C ALA A 54 -9.09 -19.13 -10.58
N PRO A 55 -8.01 -18.67 -9.91
CA PRO A 55 -8.15 -18.19 -8.54
C PRO A 55 -9.04 -16.95 -8.42
N VAL A 56 -9.04 -16.09 -9.45
CA VAL A 56 -9.92 -14.92 -9.56
C VAL A 56 -11.39 -15.30 -9.80
N ILE A 57 -11.65 -16.30 -10.65
CA ILE A 57 -13.01 -16.67 -11.10
C ILE A 57 -13.71 -17.61 -10.10
N PHE A 58 -12.93 -18.40 -9.38
CA PHE A 58 -13.41 -19.43 -8.45
C PHE A 58 -13.14 -19.10 -6.97
N ASP A 59 -12.68 -17.89 -6.64
CA ASP A 59 -12.32 -17.48 -5.26
C ASP A 59 -11.33 -18.49 -4.60
N LEU A 60 -10.40 -19.06 -5.38
CA LEU A 60 -9.42 -19.99 -4.82
C LEU A 60 -8.36 -19.20 -4.05
N ARG A 61 -8.27 -19.45 -2.74
CA ARG A 61 -7.13 -19.00 -1.94
C ARG A 61 -5.93 -19.89 -2.24
N LEU A 62 -5.01 -19.39 -3.07
CA LEU A 62 -3.70 -20.02 -3.22
C LEU A 62 -2.87 -19.76 -1.95
N SER A 63 -2.13 -20.78 -1.52
CA SER A 63 -1.23 -20.63 -0.38
C SER A 63 -0.02 -19.77 -0.76
N ALA A 64 0.51 -19.02 0.22
CA ALA A 64 1.70 -18.20 0.02
C ALA A 64 2.85 -18.98 -0.58
N TRP A 65 3.36 -18.50 -1.71
CA TRP A 65 4.53 -19.08 -2.37
C TRP A 65 5.80 -18.59 -1.66
N PRO A 66 6.46 -19.44 -0.83
CA PRO A 66 7.55 -18.97 0.02
C PRO A 66 8.78 -18.52 -0.79
N GLY A 67 9.01 -19.15 -1.95
CA GLY A 67 10.10 -18.79 -2.86
C GLY A 67 9.95 -17.39 -3.47
N PHE A 68 8.72 -16.98 -3.79
CA PHE A 68 8.47 -15.62 -4.26
C PHE A 68 8.58 -14.59 -3.15
N LEU A 69 8.06 -14.89 -1.95
CA LEU A 69 8.23 -14.01 -0.79
C LEU A 69 9.72 -13.81 -0.46
N ALA A 70 10.52 -14.89 -0.47
CA ALA A 70 11.97 -14.82 -0.28
C ALA A 70 12.67 -14.02 -1.42
N TRP A 71 12.18 -14.10 -2.66
CA TRP A 71 12.68 -13.28 -3.77
C TRP A 71 12.34 -11.79 -3.60
N MET A 72 11.10 -11.47 -3.22
CA MET A 72 10.63 -10.12 -2.90
C MET A 72 11.42 -9.52 -1.73
N GLU A 73 11.74 -10.34 -0.73
CA GLU A 73 12.49 -9.98 0.47
C GLU A 73 14.00 -9.77 0.20
N GLY A 74 14.65 -10.70 -0.50
CA GLY A 74 16.12 -10.80 -0.52
C GLY A 74 16.83 -10.24 -1.76
N GLN A 75 16.16 -10.12 -2.91
CA GLN A 75 16.85 -9.92 -4.20
C GLN A 75 16.18 -8.96 -5.20
N GLY A 76 14.85 -8.76 -5.16
CA GLY A 76 14.14 -7.96 -6.17
C GLY A 76 14.09 -6.46 -5.88
N PHE A 77 13.15 -6.05 -5.03
CA PHE A 77 12.77 -4.64 -4.88
C PHE A 77 13.79 -3.79 -4.10
N LYS A 78 14.39 -4.32 -3.02
CA LYS A 78 15.37 -3.57 -2.22
C LYS A 78 16.67 -3.31 -2.97
N ARG A 79 17.11 -4.27 -3.80
CA ARG A 79 18.31 -4.14 -4.65
C ARG A 79 18.13 -3.20 -5.82
N PHE A 80 16.88 -2.91 -6.17
CA PHE A 80 16.59 -1.91 -7.19
C PHE A 80 17.02 -0.52 -6.72
N LEU A 81 16.87 -0.23 -5.43
CA LEU A 81 17.32 1.02 -4.81
C LEU A 81 18.81 0.99 -4.50
N ALA A 82 19.46 2.15 -4.56
CA ALA A 82 20.85 2.32 -4.17
C ALA A 82 21.08 2.01 -2.67
N ARG A 83 20.07 2.27 -1.84
CA ARG A 83 20.06 1.95 -0.40
C ARG A 83 18.62 1.81 0.09
N CYS A 84 18.32 0.78 0.86
CA CYS A 84 17.01 0.56 1.48
C CYS A 84 17.19 0.09 2.92
N GLU A 85 16.75 0.89 3.89
CA GLU A 85 16.96 0.63 5.31
C GLU A 85 15.68 0.80 6.13
N LEU A 86 15.58 -0.02 7.17
CA LEU A 86 14.54 0.05 8.20
C LEU A 86 15.19 0.24 9.58
N ARG A 87 14.86 1.35 10.25
CA ARG A 87 15.40 1.75 11.57
C ARG A 87 14.29 2.17 12.53
N GLY A 88 14.67 2.52 13.75
CA GLY A 88 13.77 3.06 14.78
C GLY A 88 13.28 2.02 15.79
N CYS A 89 12.17 2.33 16.46
CA CYS A 89 11.64 1.69 17.65
C CYS A 89 10.88 0.38 17.38
N LEU A 90 11.46 -0.55 16.62
CA LEU A 90 10.86 -1.86 16.33
C LEU A 90 10.81 -2.79 17.55
N ASP A 91 11.69 -2.58 18.54
CA ASP A 91 11.76 -3.40 19.74
C ASP A 91 10.70 -3.03 20.79
N ASP A 92 10.03 -1.89 20.64
CA ASP A 92 8.97 -1.41 21.54
C ASP A 92 7.55 -1.75 21.04
N VAL A 93 7.45 -2.53 19.96
CA VAL A 93 6.18 -2.93 19.35
C VAL A 93 5.45 -3.90 20.28
N LYS A 94 4.15 -3.65 20.48
CA LYS A 94 3.26 -4.52 21.26
C LYS A 94 2.64 -5.61 20.37
N PRO A 95 2.34 -6.80 20.93
CA PRO A 95 1.77 -7.89 20.16
C PRO A 95 0.34 -7.63 19.64
N GLU A 96 -0.36 -6.67 20.25
CA GLU A 96 -1.74 -6.30 19.92
C GLU A 96 -1.93 -4.79 20.02
N LYS A 97 -3.03 -4.30 19.42
CA LYS A 97 -3.48 -2.90 19.48
C LYS A 97 -2.43 -1.88 19.07
N THR A 98 -1.64 -2.20 18.04
CA THR A 98 -0.62 -1.29 17.49
C THR A 98 -1.01 -0.81 16.10
N LEU A 99 -0.99 0.51 15.90
CA LEU A 99 -1.11 1.15 14.60
C LEU A 99 0.27 1.61 14.13
N PHE A 100 0.70 1.18 12.95
CA PHE A 100 1.83 1.75 12.23
C PHE A 100 1.30 2.71 11.16
N ALA A 101 1.46 4.00 11.41
CA ALA A 101 1.00 5.04 10.51
C ALA A 101 2.14 5.44 9.58
N PHE A 102 2.12 4.95 8.34
CA PHE A 102 3.17 5.22 7.34
C PHE A 102 2.94 6.55 6.62
N HIS A 103 4.05 7.27 6.44
CA HIS A 103 4.16 8.56 5.77
C HIS A 103 5.51 8.67 5.04
N PRO A 104 5.64 9.47 3.99
CA PRO A 104 4.54 9.85 3.10
C PRO A 104 4.14 8.67 2.19
N HIS A 105 2.99 8.76 1.54
CA HIS A 105 2.47 7.74 0.64
C HIS A 105 3.27 7.68 -0.68
N GLY A 106 3.84 8.78 -1.15
CA GLY A 106 4.52 8.81 -2.45
C GLY A 106 3.63 8.30 -3.60
N ALA A 107 4.25 7.92 -4.72
CA ALA A 107 3.50 7.43 -5.89
C ALA A 107 2.84 6.06 -5.65
N VAL A 108 3.58 5.15 -5.01
CA VAL A 108 3.18 3.73 -4.83
C VAL A 108 3.41 3.24 -3.40
N CYS A 109 3.68 4.14 -2.46
CA CYS A 109 3.98 3.82 -1.05
C CYS A 109 5.11 2.80 -0.95
N PHE A 110 6.26 3.16 -1.54
CA PHE A 110 7.35 2.24 -1.75
C PHE A 110 7.95 1.80 -0.41
N GLY A 111 8.16 2.71 0.54
CA GLY A 111 8.62 2.42 1.91
C GLY A 111 7.67 1.49 2.67
N PHE A 112 6.35 1.71 2.58
CA PHE A 112 5.35 0.79 3.14
C PHE A 112 5.45 -0.61 2.53
N THR A 113 5.72 -0.68 1.23
CA THR A 113 5.85 -1.95 0.50
C THR A 113 7.14 -2.68 0.90
N VAL A 114 8.30 -2.04 0.75
CA VAL A 114 9.61 -2.72 0.89
C VAL A 114 10.09 -2.83 2.32
N ASN A 115 9.82 -1.84 3.16
CA ASN A 115 10.24 -1.81 4.57
C ASN A 115 9.10 -2.14 5.55
N GLY A 116 7.86 -2.28 5.05
CA GLY A 116 6.70 -2.77 5.82
C GLY A 116 6.33 -4.19 5.43
N ILE A 117 5.59 -4.35 4.32
CA ILE A 117 5.00 -5.63 3.89
C ILE A 117 6.07 -6.72 3.66
N PHE A 118 7.11 -6.39 2.88
CA PHE A 118 8.12 -7.37 2.44
C PHE A 118 9.42 -7.31 3.24
N ASP A 119 9.42 -6.68 4.41
CA ASP A 119 10.56 -6.68 5.33
C ASP A 119 10.35 -7.68 6.47
N SER A 120 11.16 -8.73 6.49
CA SER A 120 11.07 -9.77 7.51
C SER A 120 11.37 -9.26 8.92
N LYS A 121 12.24 -8.26 9.08
CA LYS A 121 12.50 -7.64 10.38
C LYS A 121 11.26 -6.88 10.86
N PHE A 122 10.58 -6.13 9.97
CA PHE A 122 9.33 -5.45 10.30
C PHE A 122 8.24 -6.45 10.69
N VAL A 123 7.98 -7.42 9.82
CA VAL A 123 6.89 -8.40 10.01
C VAL A 123 7.14 -9.25 11.25
N SER A 124 8.37 -9.73 11.49
CA SER A 124 8.69 -10.53 12.69
C SER A 124 8.53 -9.75 13.99
N LYS A 125 8.82 -8.44 14.00
CA LYS A 125 8.65 -7.57 15.16
C LYS A 125 7.20 -7.10 15.35
N SER A 126 6.39 -7.14 14.29
CA SER A 126 5.01 -6.65 14.29
C SER A 126 3.97 -7.64 14.82
N ALA A 127 4.40 -8.80 15.30
CA ALA A 127 3.53 -9.91 15.71
C ALA A 127 2.52 -10.27 14.60
N LYS A 128 1.22 -10.32 14.91
CA LYS A 128 0.18 -10.52 13.89
C LYS A 128 -0.33 -9.18 13.36
N ILE A 129 -0.05 -8.87 12.10
CA ILE A 129 -0.34 -7.55 11.50
C ILE A 129 -1.19 -7.62 10.23
N ALA A 130 -2.12 -6.66 10.07
CA ALA A 130 -2.84 -6.41 8.82
C ALA A 130 -2.34 -5.12 8.14
N PHE A 131 -1.82 -5.25 6.92
CA PHE A 131 -1.45 -4.13 6.06
C PHE A 131 -2.68 -3.66 5.27
N LEU A 132 -3.10 -2.43 5.51
CA LEU A 132 -4.32 -1.86 4.94
C LEU A 132 -4.01 -1.20 3.60
N ILE A 133 -4.57 -1.77 2.53
CA ILE A 133 -4.42 -1.34 1.13
C ILE A 133 -5.71 -0.69 0.65
N ASP A 134 -5.60 0.29 -0.24
CA ASP A 134 -6.77 0.90 -0.86
C ASP A 134 -7.71 -0.15 -1.49
N ASP A 135 -9.02 0.05 -1.30
CA ASP A 135 -10.07 -0.88 -1.74
C ASP A 135 -10.17 -0.95 -3.27
N PHE A 136 -9.99 0.17 -3.97
CA PHE A 136 -10.02 0.16 -5.43
C PHE A 136 -8.79 -0.58 -5.99
N LEU A 137 -7.61 -0.36 -5.41
CA LEU A 137 -6.41 -1.10 -5.80
C LEU A 137 -6.54 -2.60 -5.51
N ARG A 138 -7.02 -2.97 -4.31
CA ARG A 138 -7.18 -4.37 -3.92
C ARG A 138 -8.31 -5.05 -4.67
N ASN A 139 -9.54 -4.58 -4.50
CA ASN A 139 -10.74 -5.28 -4.97
C ASN A 139 -11.13 -4.90 -6.40
N GLY A 140 -10.71 -3.72 -6.89
CA GLY A 140 -10.94 -3.31 -8.28
C GLY A 140 -10.00 -4.01 -9.28
N ASN A 141 -8.88 -4.55 -8.84
CA ASN A 141 -7.95 -5.33 -9.66
C ASN A 141 -7.87 -6.79 -9.16
N PRO A 142 -8.54 -7.74 -9.84
CA PRO A 142 -8.56 -9.13 -9.38
C PRO A 142 -7.20 -9.81 -9.34
N ILE A 143 -6.27 -9.42 -10.22
CA ILE A 143 -4.90 -9.93 -10.20
C ILE A 143 -4.20 -9.43 -8.93
N PHE A 144 -4.32 -8.14 -8.62
CA PHE A 144 -3.72 -7.57 -7.42
C PHE A 144 -4.35 -8.13 -6.14
N ARG A 145 -5.67 -8.39 -6.14
CA ARG A 145 -6.34 -9.11 -5.05
C ARG A 145 -5.75 -10.49 -4.85
N LEU A 146 -5.61 -11.27 -5.94
CA LEU A 146 -5.03 -12.60 -5.88
C LEU A 146 -3.61 -12.55 -5.31
N LEU A 147 -2.80 -11.58 -5.73
CA LEU A 147 -1.47 -11.36 -5.17
C LEU A 147 -1.54 -11.07 -3.67
N CYS A 148 -2.38 -10.14 -3.23
CA CYS A 148 -2.58 -9.83 -1.81
C CYS A 148 -2.98 -11.06 -0.99
N ASP A 149 -3.96 -11.83 -1.47
CA ASP A 149 -4.50 -13.00 -0.78
C ASP A 149 -3.46 -14.14 -0.76
N THR A 150 -2.73 -14.34 -1.85
CA THR A 150 -1.67 -15.35 -1.94
C THR A 150 -0.51 -14.99 -1.02
N TYR A 151 -0.08 -13.74 -0.96
CA TYR A 151 1.08 -13.37 -0.15
C TYR A 151 0.77 -13.24 1.34
N SER A 152 -0.50 -13.16 1.71
CA SER A 152 -0.90 -13.19 3.12
C SER A 152 -0.53 -14.53 3.77
N THR A 153 -0.02 -14.46 4.99
CA THR A 153 0.39 -15.61 5.80
C THR A 153 -0.45 -15.71 7.07
N ARG A 154 -0.14 -16.66 7.96
CA ARG A 154 -0.75 -16.69 9.30
C ARG A 154 -0.35 -15.51 10.18
N SER A 155 0.85 -14.97 9.97
CA SER A 155 1.43 -13.91 10.81
C SER A 155 1.16 -12.52 10.26
N TRP A 156 0.83 -12.38 8.99
CA TRP A 156 0.47 -11.09 8.43
C TRP A 156 -0.45 -11.23 7.24
N GLU A 157 -1.32 -10.25 7.03
CA GLU A 157 -2.21 -10.22 5.88
C GLU A 157 -2.24 -8.85 5.25
N MET A 158 -2.59 -8.79 3.98
CA MET A 158 -3.04 -7.54 3.36
C MET A 158 -4.56 -7.51 3.49
N SER A 159 -5.14 -6.39 3.90
CA SER A 159 -6.59 -6.16 4.00
C SER A 159 -6.98 -4.82 3.36
N THR A 160 -8.26 -4.52 3.23
CA THR A 160 -8.72 -3.23 2.70
C THR A 160 -8.70 -2.12 3.74
N ALA A 161 -8.35 -0.91 3.32
CA ALA A 161 -8.35 0.30 4.14
C ALA A 161 -9.75 0.96 4.25
N ASP A 162 -10.82 0.22 3.96
CA ASP A 162 -12.19 0.72 4.12
C ASP A 162 -12.59 0.79 5.59
N LYS A 163 -13.51 1.72 5.89
CA LYS A 163 -13.97 2.00 7.26
C LYS A 163 -14.44 0.75 8.02
N SER A 164 -15.11 -0.18 7.35
CA SER A 164 -15.67 -1.36 7.99
C SER A 164 -14.59 -2.36 8.36
N THR A 165 -13.62 -2.58 7.47
CA THR A 165 -12.48 -3.48 7.71
C THR A 165 -11.55 -2.92 8.77
N VAL A 166 -11.21 -1.63 8.69
CA VAL A 166 -10.39 -0.95 9.72
C VAL A 166 -11.05 -1.08 11.09
N HIS A 167 -12.34 -0.76 11.21
CA HIS A 167 -13.04 -0.84 12.48
C HIS A 167 -13.11 -2.27 13.03
N LYS A 168 -13.38 -3.26 12.17
CA LYS A 168 -13.41 -4.67 12.55
C LYS A 168 -12.06 -5.16 13.07
N LEU A 169 -10.98 -4.90 12.33
CA LEU A 169 -9.63 -5.31 12.75
C LEU A 169 -9.24 -4.62 14.05
N MET A 170 -9.55 -3.32 14.16
CA MET A 170 -9.19 -2.56 15.35
C MET A 170 -9.97 -3.01 16.59
N SER A 171 -11.25 -3.34 16.46
CA SER A 171 -12.08 -3.85 17.56
C SER A 171 -11.65 -5.24 18.04
N GLN A 172 -11.00 -6.02 17.17
CA GLN A 172 -10.42 -7.32 17.49
C GLN A 172 -9.01 -7.23 18.12
N GLY A 173 -8.45 -6.03 18.25
CA GLY A 173 -7.11 -5.83 18.80
C GLY A 173 -5.97 -6.16 17.84
N ALA A 174 -6.23 -6.32 16.54
CA ALA A 174 -5.19 -6.63 15.56
C ALA A 174 -4.21 -5.46 15.41
N ASN A 175 -2.92 -5.77 15.20
CA ASN A 175 -1.99 -4.75 14.75
C ASN A 175 -2.33 -4.38 13.30
N VAL A 176 -2.29 -3.09 12.98
CA VAL A 176 -2.63 -2.56 11.66
C VAL A 176 -1.55 -1.61 11.15
N ALA A 177 -1.24 -1.67 9.86
CA ALA A 177 -0.38 -0.70 9.19
C ALA A 177 -1.16 0.01 8.09
N LEU A 178 -1.07 1.33 8.02
CA LEU A 178 -1.79 2.15 7.04
C LEU A 178 -0.97 3.36 6.62
N ALA A 179 -0.97 3.65 5.31
CA ALA A 179 -0.49 4.91 4.77
C ALA A 179 -1.59 5.99 4.90
N LEU A 180 -1.53 6.81 5.96
CA LEU A 180 -2.68 7.64 6.38
C LEU A 180 -3.08 8.70 5.36
N GLY A 181 -2.11 9.25 4.62
CA GLY A 181 -2.37 10.32 3.65
C GLY A 181 -3.17 9.86 2.41
N GLY A 182 -3.09 8.57 2.08
CA GLY A 182 -3.79 7.95 0.95
C GLY A 182 -3.49 8.64 -0.39
N PHE A 183 -4.47 8.59 -1.31
CA PHE A 183 -4.35 9.21 -2.64
C PHE A 183 -4.08 10.71 -2.62
N GLU A 184 -4.58 11.44 -1.62
CA GLU A 184 -4.37 12.88 -1.53
C GLU A 184 -2.90 13.20 -1.27
N GLU A 185 -2.25 12.46 -0.37
CA GLU A 185 -0.81 12.59 -0.10
C GLU A 185 0.03 12.18 -1.31
N ALA A 186 -0.39 11.13 -2.02
CA ALA A 186 0.24 10.73 -3.27
C ALA A 186 0.14 11.83 -4.34
N THR A 187 -0.99 12.54 -4.42
CA THR A 187 -1.24 13.60 -5.41
C THR A 187 -0.47 14.88 -5.11
N VAL A 188 -0.34 15.27 -3.84
CA VAL A 188 0.45 16.45 -3.45
C VAL A 188 1.96 16.21 -3.42
N CYS A 189 2.38 14.94 -3.57
CA CYS A 189 3.78 14.55 -3.63
C CYS A 189 4.51 15.29 -4.77
N GLU A 190 5.72 15.77 -4.46
CA GLU A 190 6.55 16.56 -5.36
C GLU A 190 8.01 16.19 -5.12
N THR A 191 8.79 16.07 -6.19
CA THR A 191 10.20 15.67 -6.09
C THR A 191 10.99 16.67 -5.26
N GLY A 192 11.74 16.18 -4.27
CA GLY A 192 12.55 17.00 -3.37
C GLY A 192 11.79 17.59 -2.19
N LYS A 193 10.46 17.41 -2.10
CA LYS A 193 9.63 17.94 -1.01
C LYS A 193 9.07 16.83 -0.13
N ASN A 194 9.15 17.05 1.17
CA ASN A 194 8.62 16.15 2.19
C ASN A 194 7.24 16.64 2.60
N ARG A 195 6.20 16.02 2.02
CA ARG A 195 4.81 16.43 2.21
C ARG A 195 3.97 15.31 2.78
N VAL A 196 3.19 15.62 3.80
CA VAL A 196 2.22 14.69 4.40
C VAL A 196 0.86 15.35 4.46
N VAL A 197 -0.19 14.59 4.18
CA VAL A 197 -1.60 15.01 4.33
C VAL A 197 -2.11 14.37 5.60
N LEU A 198 -2.16 15.18 6.66
CA LEU A 198 -2.46 14.71 8.01
C LEU A 198 -3.61 15.49 8.66
N LYS A 199 -3.78 16.79 8.38
CA LYS A 199 -4.75 17.64 9.09
C LYS A 199 -6.19 17.17 8.93
N SER A 200 -6.52 16.63 7.75
CA SER A 200 -7.84 16.06 7.44
C SER A 200 -8.02 14.60 7.93
N ARG A 201 -6.94 13.92 8.34
CA ARG A 201 -6.91 12.46 8.61
C ARG A 201 -7.13 12.10 10.08
N LYS A 202 -8.19 12.65 10.69
CA LYS A 202 -8.50 12.45 12.12
C LYS A 202 -9.24 11.15 12.45
N GLY A 203 -9.85 10.50 11.45
CA GLY A 203 -10.70 9.32 11.64
C GLY A 203 -9.97 8.13 12.27
N ILE A 204 -8.70 7.91 11.93
CA ILE A 204 -7.91 6.82 12.50
C ILE A 204 -7.59 7.04 13.99
N ILE A 205 -7.35 8.30 14.38
CA ILE A 205 -7.09 8.68 15.78
C ILE A 205 -8.34 8.41 16.63
N LYS A 206 -9.53 8.71 16.08
CA LYS A 206 -10.80 8.34 16.71
C LYS A 206 -10.86 6.85 17.04
N TYR A 207 -10.53 5.98 16.08
CA TYR A 207 -10.51 4.53 16.33
C TYR A 207 -9.44 4.12 17.33
N CYS A 208 -8.27 4.77 17.31
CA CYS A 208 -7.22 4.50 18.28
C CYS A 208 -7.68 4.81 19.71
N LEU A 209 -8.40 5.92 19.91
CA LEU A 209 -9.01 6.27 21.20
C LEU A 209 -10.10 5.28 21.60
N GLN A 210 -10.97 4.87 20.69
CA GLN A 210 -12.07 3.93 21.00
C GLN A 210 -11.57 2.58 21.54
N HIS A 211 -10.41 2.13 21.07
CA HIS A 211 -9.90 0.80 21.36
C HIS A 211 -8.61 0.79 22.19
N GLY A 212 -8.05 1.96 22.52
CA GLY A 212 -6.83 2.11 23.32
C GLY A 212 -5.55 1.69 22.58
N TYR A 213 -5.40 2.11 21.32
CA TYR A 213 -4.26 1.72 20.49
C TYR A 213 -2.99 2.48 20.83
N ARG A 214 -1.86 1.83 20.58
CA ARG A 214 -0.56 2.45 20.50
C ARG A 214 -0.26 2.84 19.06
N ILE A 215 0.16 4.08 18.81
CA ILE A 215 0.41 4.60 17.46
C ILE A 215 1.90 4.84 17.28
N HIS A 216 2.53 4.09 16.37
CA HIS A 216 3.86 4.40 15.88
C HIS A 216 3.75 5.31 14.64
N PRO A 217 4.29 6.55 14.69
CA PRO A 217 4.52 7.31 13.47
C PRO A 217 5.65 6.65 12.68
N VAL A 218 5.42 6.32 11.41
CA VAL A 218 6.42 5.71 10.54
C VAL A 218 6.70 6.67 9.39
N TYR A 219 7.95 7.12 9.27
CA TYR A 219 8.35 8.05 8.20
C TYR A 219 9.35 7.39 7.25
N SER A 220 9.09 7.49 5.95
CA SER A 220 9.90 6.94 4.86
C SER A 220 10.56 8.06 4.07
N PHE A 221 11.82 8.35 4.40
CA PHE A 221 12.64 9.28 3.64
C PHE A 221 13.00 8.67 2.28
N GLY A 222 12.92 9.49 1.23
CA GLY A 222 13.26 9.08 -0.13
C GLY A 222 12.07 8.81 -1.04
N GLU A 223 10.84 8.78 -0.52
CA GLU A 223 9.62 8.61 -1.33
C GLU A 223 9.48 9.66 -2.44
N ASP A 224 9.86 10.90 -2.15
CA ASP A 224 9.90 12.02 -3.09
C ASP A 224 11.01 11.87 -4.16
N GLU A 225 11.99 11.01 -3.90
CA GLU A 225 13.08 10.69 -4.82
C GLU A 225 12.88 9.35 -5.55
N THR A 226 11.99 8.49 -5.06
CA THR A 226 11.67 7.20 -5.69
C THR A 226 11.20 7.40 -7.13
N TYR A 227 10.45 8.46 -7.39
CA TYR A 227 9.98 8.82 -8.73
C TYR A 227 10.18 10.32 -9.00
N SER A 228 10.22 10.69 -10.29
CA SER A 228 10.10 12.08 -10.73
C SER A 228 8.62 12.43 -10.80
N PHE A 229 8.15 13.35 -9.96
CA PHE A 229 6.75 13.78 -9.92
C PHE A 229 6.55 14.98 -10.85
N MET A 230 5.42 14.98 -11.58
CA MET A 230 5.02 16.08 -12.44
C MET A 230 4.04 16.98 -11.67
N PRO A 231 4.44 18.20 -11.25
CA PRO A 231 3.64 19.03 -10.35
C PRO A 231 2.40 19.66 -11.01
N GLY A 232 2.31 19.64 -12.34
CA GLY A 232 1.25 20.31 -13.11
C GLY A 232 -0.18 19.86 -12.75
N LEU A 233 -1.15 20.76 -12.98
CA LEU A 233 -2.59 20.49 -12.84
C LEU A 233 -3.03 20.01 -11.44
N MET A 234 -2.33 20.41 -10.37
CA MET A 234 -2.58 19.94 -8.99
C MET A 234 -4.07 20.01 -8.58
N SER A 235 -4.74 21.15 -8.78
CA SER A 235 -6.16 21.30 -8.42
C SER A 235 -7.08 20.34 -9.17
N PHE A 236 -6.80 20.09 -10.46
CA PHE A 236 -7.54 19.12 -11.27
C PHE A 236 -7.27 17.68 -10.82
N ARG A 237 -6.01 17.35 -10.50
CA ARG A 237 -5.62 16.03 -9.97
C ARG A 237 -6.27 15.76 -8.61
N LEU A 238 -6.30 16.76 -7.72
CA LEU A 238 -7.00 16.66 -6.44
C LEU A 238 -8.52 16.55 -6.62
N TRP A 239 -9.09 17.22 -7.61
CA TRP A 239 -10.50 17.05 -7.97
C TRP A 239 -10.80 15.62 -8.46
N LEU A 240 -9.94 15.01 -9.27
CA LEU A 240 -10.06 13.61 -9.71
C LEU A 240 -10.03 12.61 -8.54
N ASN A 241 -9.25 12.89 -7.50
CA ASN A 241 -9.21 12.04 -6.30
C ASN A 241 -10.58 11.93 -5.61
N GLN A 242 -11.45 12.94 -5.73
CA GLN A 242 -12.82 12.87 -5.19
C GLN A 242 -13.65 11.77 -5.85
N PHE A 243 -13.29 11.38 -7.08
CA PHE A 243 -13.90 10.28 -7.83
C PHE A 243 -13.13 8.96 -7.71
N LYS A 244 -12.18 8.86 -6.76
CA LYS A 244 -11.28 7.71 -6.59
C LYS A 244 -10.43 7.40 -7.84
N ILE A 245 -10.15 8.41 -8.65
CA ILE A 245 -9.26 8.29 -9.81
C ILE A 245 -7.87 8.72 -9.34
N PRO A 246 -6.88 7.80 -9.20
CA PRO A 246 -5.55 8.16 -8.75
C PRO A 246 -4.85 9.01 -9.81
N ALA A 247 -4.85 10.32 -9.61
CA ALA A 247 -4.25 11.28 -10.53
C ALA A 247 -2.84 11.68 -10.08
N VAL A 248 -1.97 10.67 -9.93
CA VAL A 248 -0.55 10.89 -9.64
C VAL A 248 0.23 10.72 -10.94
N ALA A 249 0.85 11.80 -11.39
CA ALA A 249 1.67 11.81 -12.59
C ALA A 249 3.14 11.69 -12.18
N PHE A 250 3.74 10.52 -12.43
CA PHE A 250 5.10 10.23 -12.04
C PHE A 250 5.85 9.44 -13.12
N PHE A 251 7.18 9.53 -13.11
CA PHE A 251 8.06 8.78 -14.00
C PHE A 251 9.26 8.26 -13.22
N GLY A 252 9.52 6.96 -13.31
CA GLY A 252 10.57 6.27 -12.58
C GLY A 252 11.85 6.10 -13.38
N ASP A 253 12.33 4.85 -13.48
CA ASP A 253 13.51 4.50 -14.27
C ASP A 253 13.27 4.68 -15.78
N LEU A 254 14.31 5.12 -16.52
CA LEU A 254 14.18 5.46 -17.94
C LEU A 254 13.73 4.28 -18.82
N MET A 255 14.24 3.08 -18.53
CA MET A 255 13.90 1.86 -19.27
C MET A 255 12.64 1.19 -18.72
N THR A 256 12.32 1.49 -17.46
CA THR A 256 11.18 0.91 -16.74
C THR A 256 10.41 2.00 -15.98
N PRO A 257 9.60 2.84 -16.66
CA PRO A 257 9.00 4.04 -16.08
C PRO A 257 8.12 3.81 -14.84
N CYS A 258 7.57 2.61 -14.69
CA CYS A 258 6.75 2.21 -13.55
C CYS A 258 7.58 1.73 -12.34
N LEU A 259 8.84 1.35 -12.55
CA LEU A 259 9.76 0.99 -11.48
C LEU A 259 10.40 2.24 -10.89
N PRO A 260 10.78 2.23 -9.61
CA PRO A 260 11.41 3.39 -8.96
C PRO A 260 12.70 3.80 -9.69
N ARG A 261 13.33 4.91 -9.30
CA ARG A 261 14.65 5.31 -9.83
C ARG A 261 15.74 4.52 -9.12
N ARG A 262 16.69 3.93 -9.86
CA ARG A 262 17.74 3.07 -9.28
C ARG A 262 18.62 3.78 -8.26
N GLN A 263 18.88 5.06 -8.47
CA GLN A 263 19.66 5.90 -7.55
C GLN A 263 18.89 6.32 -6.29
N ALA A 264 17.59 6.05 -6.19
CA ALA A 264 16.81 6.44 -5.03
C ALA A 264 17.28 5.68 -3.78
N ARG A 265 17.21 6.36 -2.65
CA ARG A 265 17.59 5.84 -1.33
C ARG A 265 16.38 5.91 -0.44
N MET A 266 16.01 4.79 0.18
CA MET A 266 14.87 4.68 1.07
C MET A 266 15.35 4.43 2.50
N LEU A 267 14.94 5.29 3.44
CA LEU A 267 15.11 5.07 4.87
C LEU A 267 13.74 5.16 5.53
N THR A 268 13.19 4.02 5.95
CA THR A 268 11.97 3.97 6.75
C THR A 268 12.32 3.89 8.23
N VAL A 269 11.73 4.78 9.02
CA VAL A 269 11.97 4.89 10.45
C VAL A 269 10.66 4.70 11.18
N VAL A 270 10.63 3.74 12.11
CA VAL A 270 9.56 3.57 13.08
C VAL A 270 9.85 4.48 14.27
N GLY A 271 9.04 5.53 14.45
CA GLY A 271 9.18 6.46 15.56
C GLY A 271 8.69 5.90 16.90
N GLU A 272 8.94 6.68 17.95
CA GLU A 272 8.46 6.38 19.30
C GLU A 272 6.93 6.38 19.34
N ALA A 273 6.37 5.41 20.05
CA ALA A 273 4.95 5.13 20.01
C ALA A 273 4.16 5.95 21.03
N ILE A 274 3.01 6.44 20.59
CA ILE A 274 2.06 7.17 21.44
C ILE A 274 0.99 6.22 21.93
N GLN A 275 0.87 6.05 23.25
CA GLN A 275 -0.23 5.27 23.84
C GLN A 275 -1.49 6.12 23.97
N CYS A 276 -2.55 5.79 23.23
CA CYS A 276 -3.85 6.41 23.40
C CYS A 276 -4.58 5.80 24.61
N PRO A 277 -5.32 6.60 25.39
CA PRO A 277 -6.28 6.10 26.37
C PRO A 277 -7.43 5.43 25.63
N GLN A 278 -8.13 4.53 26.32
CA GLN A 278 -9.35 3.95 25.80
C GLN A 278 -10.56 4.81 26.20
N ILE A 279 -11.17 5.49 25.23
CA ILE A 279 -12.35 6.34 25.38
C ILE A 279 -13.43 5.81 24.42
N PRO A 280 -14.46 5.07 24.88
CA PRO A 280 -15.43 4.43 23.98
C PRO A 280 -16.17 5.40 23.05
N ALA A 281 -16.46 6.61 23.54
CA ALA A 281 -17.11 7.68 22.80
C ALA A 281 -16.25 8.96 22.88
N PRO A 282 -15.13 9.05 22.11
CA PRO A 282 -14.25 10.21 22.16
C PRO A 282 -14.96 11.43 21.56
N THR A 283 -14.84 12.57 22.24
CA THR A 283 -15.33 13.85 21.74
C THR A 283 -14.43 14.37 20.61
N GLN A 284 -14.89 15.39 19.87
CA GLN A 284 -14.04 16.00 18.85
C GLN A 284 -12.79 16.65 19.46
N GLU A 285 -12.90 17.21 20.65
CA GLU A 285 -11.77 17.79 21.40
C GLU A 285 -10.73 16.72 21.77
N ASP A 286 -11.18 15.54 22.20
CA ASP A 286 -10.28 14.40 22.45
C ASP A 286 -9.52 14.01 21.17
N VAL A 287 -10.24 13.89 20.06
CA VAL A 287 -9.63 13.52 18.76
C VAL A 287 -8.62 14.58 18.33
N ASP A 288 -8.95 15.87 18.45
CA ASP A 288 -8.08 16.97 18.06
C ASP A 288 -6.82 17.05 18.93
N LEU A 289 -6.95 16.84 20.25
CA LEU A 289 -5.83 16.78 21.17
C LEU A 289 -4.86 15.66 20.81
N TRP A 290 -5.36 14.44 20.59
CA TRP A 290 -4.54 13.29 20.29
C TRP A 290 -3.98 13.30 18.86
N HIS A 291 -4.71 13.90 17.92
CA HIS A 291 -4.22 14.14 16.57
C HIS A 291 -3.06 15.13 16.56
N ALA A 292 -3.14 16.22 17.33
CA ALA A 292 -2.03 17.16 17.49
C ALA A 292 -0.80 16.52 18.15
N ARG A 293 -1.00 15.61 19.13
CA ARG A 293 0.09 14.81 19.71
C ARG A 293 0.74 13.91 18.67
N TYR A 294 -0.07 13.26 17.83
CA TYR A 294 0.42 12.43 16.74
C TYR A 294 1.22 13.24 15.70
N GLU A 295 0.72 14.39 15.27
CA GLU A 295 1.44 15.29 14.34
C GLU A 295 2.79 15.74 14.92
N LYS A 296 2.82 16.08 16.21
CA LYS A 296 4.08 16.42 16.90
C LYS A 296 5.06 15.25 16.93
N ALA A 297 4.60 14.03 17.18
CA ALA A 297 5.47 12.85 17.21
C ALA A 297 6.02 12.49 15.83
N LEU A 298 5.19 12.57 14.79
CA LEU A 298 5.63 12.39 13.40
C LEU A 298 6.68 13.43 13.01
N THR A 299 6.42 14.70 13.33
CA THR A 299 7.35 15.81 13.07
C THR A 299 8.67 15.61 13.83
N SER A 300 8.61 15.20 15.09
CA SER A 300 9.80 14.92 15.90
C SER A 300 10.63 13.77 15.31
N THR A 301 9.97 12.69 14.87
CA THR A 301 10.61 11.56 14.16
C THR A 301 11.30 12.05 12.88
N PHE A 302 10.64 12.90 12.09
CA PHE A 302 11.24 13.49 10.90
C PHE A 302 12.50 14.32 11.25
N GLN A 303 12.40 15.22 12.22
CA GLN A 303 13.52 16.11 12.59
C GLN A 303 14.73 15.33 13.14
N GLN A 304 14.50 14.28 13.91
CA GLN A 304 15.55 13.44 14.47
C GLN A 304 16.34 12.71 13.37
N TRP A 305 15.66 12.22 12.33
CA TRP A 305 16.27 11.30 11.36
C TRP A 305 16.65 11.95 10.03
N LYS A 306 16.23 13.19 9.74
CA LYS A 306 16.50 13.85 8.45
C LYS A 306 17.99 13.99 8.15
N ALA A 307 18.85 14.22 9.15
CA ALA A 307 20.29 14.32 8.95
C ALA A 307 20.89 12.97 8.53
N GLU A 308 20.54 11.87 9.22
CA GLU A 308 20.96 10.51 8.87
C GLU A 308 20.42 10.05 7.50
N ALA A 309 19.23 10.53 7.12
CA ALA A 309 18.65 10.34 5.80
C ALA A 309 19.42 11.09 4.68
N GLY A 310 20.44 11.89 5.02
CA GLY A 310 21.21 12.71 4.08
C GLY A 310 20.54 14.04 3.72
N ARG A 311 19.61 14.51 4.56
CA ARG A 311 18.76 15.69 4.30
C ARG A 311 18.71 16.65 5.50
N PRO A 312 19.85 17.19 5.96
CA PRO A 312 19.91 18.01 7.17
C PRO A 312 19.06 19.29 7.11
N HIS A 313 18.86 19.84 5.91
CA HIS A 313 18.09 21.07 5.70
C HIS A 313 16.65 20.83 5.23
N ALA A 314 16.19 19.58 5.19
CA ALA A 314 14.81 19.31 4.79
C ALA A 314 13.81 19.79 5.84
N GLU A 315 12.66 20.25 5.34
CA GLU A 315 11.49 20.65 6.11
C GLU A 315 10.31 19.73 5.78
N LEU A 316 9.45 19.49 6.76
CA LEU A 316 8.24 18.70 6.62
C LEU A 316 7.04 19.65 6.44
N GLU A 317 6.40 19.57 5.28
CA GLU A 317 5.18 20.32 4.99
C GLU A 317 3.96 19.46 5.37
N VAL A 318 3.18 19.92 6.36
CA VAL A 318 1.97 19.23 6.85
C VAL A 318 0.72 19.89 6.29
N PHE A 319 -0.03 19.14 5.49
CA PHE A 319 -1.29 19.53 4.83
C PHE A 319 -2.51 18.98 5.56
#